data_AF-A0A5N5CY37-F1
#
_entry.id   AF-A0A5N5CY37-F1
#
_cell.length_a   1.000
_cell.length_b   1.000
_cell.length_c   1.000
_cell.angle_alpha   90.00
_cell.angle_beta   90.00
_cell.angle_gamma   90.00
#
_symmetry.space_group_name_H-M   'P 1'
#
loop_
_entity.id
_entity.type
_entity.pdbx_description
1 polymer ?
#
loop_
_entity_poly.entity_id
_entity_poly.type
_entity_poly.pdbx_seq_one_letter_code
_entity_poly.pdbx_strand_id
1 'polypeptide(L)'
;MSLTETLRLLITANHILHYHDIVDGFGHVSVRNPHDPSTFYMSAMIPPALVKSPDDLVLYYVDNGTSVDPNAPAGYAERFIHSEIFREWPCVGSVVHAHADDVLPFTIVEGVQLEVPNHMGGFIGDYVPVFDIARYYLSNETDHNLLVSDAHLGGALASQFGLPAPPSCDTCACPNPGYHHFDSRDDNNHRGGGGGGDGGGRGRGRGGSDDSTNHGDDDGSNSWSDSPLGGNDNDSDPPRTLVLMRGHGFTVVGADILTSVFRAYYVIDNARMQSAALELSVNARETCEDRGVGEDYGEIKYLSSRERRDAGDLPKAYIIRTWQLWVKEVRTRGDGLYENALGWPVLMD
;
A
#
# COMPACT_ATOMS: atom_id res chain seq x y z
N MET A 1 18.37 19.04 -3.64
CA MET A 1 17.44 19.67 -4.60
C MET A 1 17.04 21.04 -4.07
N SER A 2 16.83 22.06 -4.91
CA SER A 2 16.38 23.37 -4.41
C SER A 2 14.91 23.31 -3.96
N LEU A 3 14.48 24.25 -3.11
CA LEU A 3 13.08 24.36 -2.72
C LEU A 3 12.16 24.55 -3.93
N THR A 4 12.50 25.47 -4.85
CA THR A 4 11.71 25.71 -6.06
C THR A 4 11.55 24.46 -6.93
N GLU A 5 12.60 23.66 -7.08
CA GLU A 5 12.51 22.39 -7.83
C GLU A 5 11.60 21.39 -7.10
N THR A 6 11.70 21.33 -5.78
CA THR A 6 10.88 20.43 -4.95
C THR A 6 9.39 20.78 -5.07
N LEU A 7 9.04 22.06 -4.97
CA LEU A 7 7.66 22.52 -5.12
C LEU A 7 7.16 22.32 -6.56
N ARG A 8 8.02 22.50 -7.57
CA ARG A 8 7.69 22.20 -8.97
C ARG A 8 7.33 20.74 -9.15
N LEU A 9 8.14 19.83 -8.59
CA LEU A 9 7.88 18.39 -8.63
C LEU A 9 6.58 18.05 -7.88
N LEU A 10 6.31 18.66 -6.73
CA LEU A 10 5.11 18.40 -5.96
C LEU A 10 3.83 18.81 -6.70
N ILE A 11 3.82 19.99 -7.32
CA ILE A 11 2.70 20.44 -8.16
C ILE A 11 2.50 19.46 -9.32
N THR A 12 3.58 19.08 -9.98
CA THR A 12 3.52 18.12 -11.10
C THR A 12 3.07 16.72 -10.66
N ALA A 13 3.43 16.29 -9.44
CA ALA A 13 3.00 15.01 -8.87
C ALA A 13 1.48 14.95 -8.70
N ASN A 14 0.87 16.03 -8.19
CA ASN A 14 -0.59 16.12 -8.08
C ASN A 14 -1.26 15.92 -9.45
N HIS A 15 -0.72 16.54 -10.51
CA HIS A 15 -1.25 16.40 -11.87
C HIS A 15 -1.07 14.99 -12.44
N ILE A 16 0.11 14.38 -12.24
CA ILE A 16 0.38 13.02 -12.71
C ILE A 16 -0.55 12.02 -12.04
N LEU A 17 -0.67 12.10 -10.71
CA LEU A 17 -1.53 11.19 -9.94
C LEU A 17 -2.98 11.32 -10.39
N HIS A 18 -3.49 12.53 -10.62
CA HIS A 18 -4.85 12.72 -11.12
C HIS A 18 -5.00 12.24 -12.56
N TYR A 19 -4.06 12.55 -13.46
CA TYR A 19 -4.14 12.18 -14.87
C TYR A 19 -4.17 10.67 -15.11
N HIS A 20 -3.54 9.89 -14.22
CA HIS A 20 -3.54 8.43 -14.28
C HIS A 20 -4.64 7.78 -13.43
N ASP A 21 -5.64 8.56 -12.97
CA ASP A 21 -6.74 8.09 -12.13
C ASP A 21 -6.25 7.39 -10.84
N ILE A 22 -5.13 7.86 -10.29
CA ILE A 22 -4.58 7.36 -9.02
C ILE A 22 -5.24 8.09 -7.85
N VAL A 23 -5.42 9.39 -7.99
CA VAL A 23 -6.17 10.23 -7.04
C VAL A 23 -7.33 10.89 -7.76
N ASP A 24 -8.42 11.07 -7.04
CA ASP A 24 -9.58 11.83 -7.46
C ASP A 24 -9.51 13.27 -6.88
N GLY A 25 -10.66 13.86 -6.53
CA GLY A 25 -10.72 15.17 -5.87
C GLY A 25 -10.23 15.18 -4.40
N PHE A 26 -9.96 14.02 -3.80
CA PHE A 26 -9.68 13.88 -2.36
C PHE A 26 -8.28 13.33 -2.03
N GLY A 27 -7.65 12.54 -2.92
CA GLY A 27 -6.31 12.00 -2.68
C GLY A 27 -5.22 13.08 -2.67
N HIS A 28 -4.08 12.80 -2.03
CA HIS A 28 -3.04 13.80 -1.78
C HIS A 28 -1.62 13.25 -1.71
N VAL A 29 -0.66 14.10 -2.08
CA VAL A 29 0.78 13.84 -2.05
C VAL A 29 1.50 14.92 -1.25
N SER A 30 2.49 14.52 -0.47
CA SER A 30 3.32 15.43 0.32
C SER A 30 4.81 15.15 0.12
N VAL A 31 5.65 16.16 0.33
CA VAL A 31 7.11 16.01 0.32
C VAL A 31 7.72 16.62 1.57
N ARG A 32 8.69 15.93 2.18
CA ARG A 32 9.48 16.47 3.29
C ARG A 32 10.26 17.68 2.79
N ASN A 33 10.30 18.75 3.59
CA ASN A 33 11.03 19.95 3.23
C ASN A 33 12.54 19.66 3.16
N PRO A 34 13.21 19.87 2.01
CA PRO A 34 14.61 19.50 1.81
C PRO A 34 15.59 20.36 2.61
N HIS A 35 15.15 21.50 3.14
CA HIS A 35 15.99 22.42 3.93
C HIS A 35 15.73 22.30 5.44
N ASP A 36 14.58 21.76 5.84
CA ASP A 36 14.19 21.59 7.24
C ASP A 36 13.32 20.33 7.38
N PRO A 37 13.90 19.18 7.77
CA PRO A 37 13.18 17.91 7.84
C PRO A 37 12.11 17.86 8.93
N SER A 38 12.01 18.87 9.80
CA SER A 38 10.93 19.01 10.78
C SER A 38 9.62 19.54 10.18
N THR A 39 9.61 19.85 8.88
CA THR A 39 8.45 20.35 8.15
C THR A 39 8.24 19.61 6.82
N PHE A 40 7.04 19.70 6.26
CA PHE A 40 6.69 19.12 4.97
C PHE A 40 5.66 19.96 4.20
N TYR A 41 5.68 19.84 2.87
CA TYR A 41 4.74 20.53 1.97
C TYR A 41 3.68 19.56 1.45
N MET A 42 2.46 20.05 1.32
CA MET A 42 1.33 19.38 0.68
C MET A 42 0.38 20.45 0.14
N SER A 43 -0.50 20.12 -0.81
CA SER A 43 -1.54 21.06 -1.25
C SER A 43 -2.48 21.47 -0.11
N ALA A 44 -3.03 22.67 -0.22
CA ALA A 44 -4.25 23.05 0.49
C ALA A 44 -5.41 22.14 0.05
N MET A 45 -6.60 22.31 0.66
CA MET A 45 -7.83 21.62 0.27
C MET A 45 -8.32 22.09 -1.12
N ILE A 46 -7.58 21.69 -2.14
CA ILE A 46 -7.73 22.00 -3.57
C ILE A 46 -7.55 20.68 -4.31
N PRO A 47 -8.47 20.32 -5.23
CA PRO A 47 -8.36 19.10 -6.02
C PRO A 47 -6.98 18.99 -6.69
N PRO A 48 -6.31 17.82 -6.67
CA PRO A 48 -4.96 17.64 -7.21
C PRO A 48 -4.77 18.20 -8.64
N ALA A 49 -5.78 18.06 -9.50
CA ALA A 49 -5.75 18.60 -10.86
C ALA A 49 -5.56 20.13 -10.94
N LEU A 50 -6.03 20.86 -9.93
CA LEU A 50 -6.12 22.33 -9.91
C LEU A 50 -4.99 22.99 -9.12
N VAL A 51 -4.14 22.22 -8.44
CA VAL A 51 -2.96 22.74 -7.74
C VAL A 51 -2.02 23.36 -8.77
N LYS A 52 -1.71 24.66 -8.69
CA LYS A 52 -1.03 25.37 -9.77
C LYS A 52 0.27 26.05 -9.37
N SER A 53 0.32 26.56 -8.15
CA SER A 53 1.35 27.48 -7.70
C SER A 53 1.78 27.18 -6.26
N PRO A 54 2.92 27.74 -5.80
CA PRO A 54 3.32 27.64 -4.40
C PRO A 54 2.26 28.15 -3.41
N ASP A 55 1.40 29.09 -3.81
CA ASP A 55 0.34 29.64 -2.97
C ASP A 55 -0.79 28.62 -2.70
N ASP A 56 -0.87 27.56 -3.53
CA ASP A 56 -1.79 26.44 -3.35
C ASP A 56 -1.21 25.35 -2.41
N LEU A 57 0.00 25.56 -1.89
CA LEU A 57 0.70 24.64 -1.01
C LEU A 57 0.77 25.17 0.42
N VAL A 58 0.65 24.27 1.38
CA VAL A 58 0.76 24.55 2.81
C VAL A 58 1.97 23.84 3.37
N LEU A 59 2.72 24.55 4.20
CA LEU A 59 3.84 24.01 4.98
C LEU A 59 3.31 23.59 6.36
N TYR A 60 3.57 22.34 6.75
CA TYR A 60 3.15 21.77 8.03
C TYR A 60 4.35 21.34 8.86
N TYR A 61 4.17 21.32 10.18
CA TYR A 61 5.12 20.68 11.10
C TYR A 61 4.93 19.16 11.08
N VAL A 62 6.04 18.42 11.05
CA VAL A 62 6.04 16.95 11.14
C VAL A 62 5.57 16.47 12.52
N ASP A 63 5.89 17.20 13.59
CA ASP A 63 5.61 16.78 14.97
C ASP A 63 4.11 16.67 15.30
N ASN A 64 3.27 17.52 14.68
CA ASN A 64 1.87 17.65 15.07
C ASN A 64 0.90 17.91 13.91
N GLY A 65 1.39 17.98 12.67
CA GLY A 65 0.56 18.22 11.48
C GLY A 65 -0.11 19.59 11.43
N THR A 66 0.22 20.56 12.28
CA THR A 66 -0.34 21.93 12.18
C THR A 66 0.37 22.74 11.11
N SER A 67 -0.33 23.66 10.45
CA SER A 67 0.31 24.58 9.50
C SER A 67 1.34 25.47 10.20
N VAL A 68 2.47 25.71 9.54
CA VAL A 68 3.53 26.60 10.04
C VAL A 68 3.06 28.06 10.01
N ASP A 69 2.33 28.45 8.96
CA ASP A 69 1.63 29.73 8.92
C ASP A 69 0.22 29.56 9.51
N PRO A 70 -0.13 30.26 10.60
CA PRO A 70 -1.48 30.25 11.16
C PRO A 70 -2.56 30.80 10.23
N ASN A 71 -2.18 31.57 9.20
CA ASN A 71 -3.08 32.12 8.19
C ASN A 71 -3.08 31.33 6.87
N ALA A 72 -2.42 30.16 6.85
CA ALA A 72 -2.43 29.30 5.67
C ALA A 72 -3.87 28.93 5.27
N PRO A 73 -4.13 28.67 3.98
CA PRO A 73 -5.38 28.08 3.53
C PRO A 73 -5.70 26.78 4.29
N ALA A 74 -6.99 26.43 4.36
CA ALA A 74 -7.41 25.17 4.97
C ALA A 74 -6.74 23.97 4.26
N GLY A 75 -6.13 23.10 5.05
CA GLY A 75 -5.51 21.86 4.60
C GLY A 75 -6.46 20.67 4.54
N TYR A 76 -6.00 19.58 3.95
CA TYR A 76 -6.66 18.28 4.09
C TYR A 76 -6.78 17.89 5.56
N ALA A 77 -7.93 17.30 5.92
CA ALA A 77 -8.15 16.77 7.27
C ALA A 77 -7.12 15.67 7.60
N GLU A 78 -6.72 14.90 6.59
CA GLU A 78 -5.90 13.71 6.70
C GLU A 78 -4.39 13.96 6.60
N ARG A 79 -3.98 15.22 6.76
CA ARG A 79 -2.57 15.61 6.86
C ARG A 79 -1.80 14.85 7.95
N PHE A 80 -2.50 14.27 8.92
CA PHE A 80 -1.91 13.43 9.96
C PHE A 80 -1.40 12.08 9.45
N ILE A 81 -1.93 11.56 8.34
CA ILE A 81 -1.30 10.43 7.63
C ILE A 81 0.16 10.78 7.30
N HIS A 82 0.37 11.99 6.78
CA HIS A 82 1.67 12.45 6.32
C HIS A 82 2.59 12.83 7.48
N SER A 83 2.11 13.61 8.45
CA SER A 83 2.93 14.06 9.58
C SER A 83 3.45 12.88 10.38
N GLU A 84 2.59 11.91 10.69
CA GLU A 84 2.94 10.78 11.54
C GLU A 84 3.88 9.79 10.83
N ILE A 85 3.70 9.55 9.51
CA ILE A 85 4.65 8.76 8.72
C ILE A 85 6.01 9.45 8.66
N PHE A 86 6.05 10.77 8.43
CA PHE A 86 7.32 11.50 8.44
C PHE A 86 7.97 11.54 9.83
N ARG A 87 7.18 11.50 10.90
CA ARG A 87 7.67 11.51 12.28
C ARG A 87 8.27 10.16 12.66
N GLU A 88 7.62 9.07 12.27
CA GLU A 88 8.06 7.70 12.57
C GLU A 88 9.22 7.25 11.68
N TRP A 89 9.22 7.65 10.40
CA TRP A 89 10.19 7.20 9.40
C TRP A 89 10.98 8.37 8.79
N PRO A 90 12.10 8.81 9.41
CA PRO A 90 12.88 9.96 8.95
C PRO A 90 13.43 9.87 7.52
N CYS A 91 13.67 8.65 7.03
CA CYS A 91 14.13 8.37 5.68
C CYS A 91 13.07 8.59 4.59
N VAL A 92 11.79 8.61 4.97
CA VAL A 92 10.70 8.89 4.03
C VAL A 92 10.75 10.35 3.61
N GLY A 93 10.88 10.58 2.31
CA GLY A 93 10.93 11.91 1.70
C GLY A 93 9.62 12.31 1.03
N SER A 94 8.75 11.36 0.68
CA SER A 94 7.44 11.61 0.08
C SER A 94 6.42 10.54 0.43
N VAL A 95 5.16 10.95 0.54
CA VAL A 95 4.02 10.10 0.88
C VAL A 95 2.88 10.41 -0.09
N VAL A 96 2.24 9.37 -0.62
CA VAL A 96 1.01 9.46 -1.41
C VAL A 96 -0.08 8.68 -0.71
N HIS A 97 -1.26 9.30 -0.57
CA HIS A 97 -2.48 8.67 -0.11
C HIS A 97 -3.56 8.81 -1.18
N ALA A 98 -4.27 7.72 -1.47
CA ALA A 98 -5.18 7.62 -2.60
C ALA A 98 -6.39 6.71 -2.31
N HIS A 99 -7.55 7.11 -2.85
CA HIS A 99 -8.82 6.39 -2.76
C HIS A 99 -9.08 5.59 -4.05
N ALA A 100 -8.24 4.59 -4.31
CA ALA A 100 -8.28 3.87 -5.58
C ALA A 100 -9.23 2.66 -5.55
N ASP A 101 -10.25 2.68 -6.40
CA ASP A 101 -11.26 1.63 -6.52
C ASP A 101 -10.67 0.25 -6.78
N ASP A 102 -9.62 0.16 -7.59
CA ASP A 102 -8.96 -1.11 -7.93
C ASP A 102 -8.32 -1.80 -6.72
N VAL A 103 -7.96 -1.01 -5.70
CA VAL A 103 -7.32 -1.51 -4.48
C VAL A 103 -8.34 -1.84 -3.40
N LEU A 104 -9.49 -1.17 -3.39
CA LEU A 104 -10.54 -1.34 -2.38
C LEU A 104 -10.94 -2.81 -2.12
N PRO A 105 -11.11 -3.69 -3.12
CA PRO A 105 -11.41 -5.11 -2.90
C PRO A 105 -10.42 -5.80 -1.97
N PHE A 106 -9.13 -5.54 -2.13
CA PHE A 106 -8.06 -6.11 -1.29
C PHE A 106 -8.06 -5.58 0.14
N THR A 107 -8.78 -4.49 0.41
CA THR A 107 -8.90 -3.92 1.75
C THR A 107 -10.07 -4.51 2.55
N ILE A 108 -11.06 -5.10 1.87
CA ILE A 108 -12.33 -5.55 2.49
C ILE A 108 -12.60 -7.05 2.37
N VAL A 109 -11.98 -7.74 1.42
CA VAL A 109 -12.14 -9.20 1.27
C VAL A 109 -11.14 -9.90 2.19
N GLU A 110 -11.63 -10.43 3.30
CA GLU A 110 -10.80 -11.19 4.23
C GLU A 110 -10.18 -12.43 3.55
N GLY A 111 -8.91 -12.68 3.85
CA GLY A 111 -8.16 -13.83 3.31
C GLY A 111 -7.53 -13.60 1.93
N VAL A 112 -7.79 -12.48 1.27
CA VAL A 112 -7.14 -12.12 -0.01
C VAL A 112 -6.09 -11.05 0.22
N GLN A 113 -4.82 -11.37 -0.03
CA GLN A 113 -3.70 -10.42 0.02
C GLN A 113 -3.48 -9.77 -1.34
N LEU A 114 -2.94 -8.54 -1.34
CA LEU A 114 -2.40 -7.93 -2.55
C LEU A 114 -1.02 -8.57 -2.83
N GLU A 115 -0.99 -9.45 -3.82
CA GLU A 115 0.17 -10.22 -4.26
C GLU A 115 0.80 -9.60 -5.50
N VAL A 116 2.02 -10.01 -5.85
CA VAL A 116 2.80 -9.38 -6.93
C VAL A 116 2.87 -10.29 -8.17
N PRO A 117 2.00 -10.11 -9.19
CA PRO A 117 2.08 -10.86 -10.44
C PRO A 117 3.11 -10.33 -11.45
N ASN A 118 3.60 -9.10 -11.28
CA ASN A 118 4.44 -8.42 -12.29
C ASN A 118 5.65 -7.74 -11.64
N HIS A 119 6.80 -7.77 -12.32
CA HIS A 119 8.06 -7.19 -11.83
C HIS A 119 7.97 -5.73 -11.39
N MET A 120 7.10 -4.91 -12.01
CA MET A 120 6.92 -3.50 -11.64
C MET A 120 6.36 -3.33 -10.22
N GLY A 121 5.70 -4.35 -9.67
CA GLY A 121 5.18 -4.37 -8.30
C GLY A 121 6.17 -4.90 -7.26
N GLY A 122 7.44 -5.18 -7.61
CA GLY A 122 8.40 -5.80 -6.69
C GLY A 122 8.55 -5.07 -5.34
N PHE A 123 8.43 -3.73 -5.34
CA PHE A 123 8.49 -2.89 -4.14
C PHE A 123 7.38 -3.15 -3.11
N ILE A 124 6.27 -3.78 -3.51
CA ILE A 124 5.15 -4.15 -2.63
C ILE A 124 5.64 -5.15 -1.57
N GLY A 125 6.60 -6.00 -1.93
CA GLY A 125 7.19 -6.99 -1.04
C GLY A 125 6.28 -8.19 -0.77
N ASP A 126 6.64 -8.96 0.25
CA ASP A 126 5.99 -10.25 0.55
C ASP A 126 4.65 -10.15 1.28
N TYR A 127 4.31 -8.98 1.81
CA TYR A 127 3.12 -8.80 2.63
C TYR A 127 2.70 -7.33 2.64
N VAL A 128 1.40 -7.09 2.52
CA VAL A 128 0.82 -5.75 2.58
C VAL A 128 -0.14 -5.65 3.78
N PRO A 129 0.21 -4.86 4.80
CA PRO A 129 -0.68 -4.63 5.93
C PRO A 129 -2.00 -4.00 5.48
N VAL A 130 -3.11 -4.46 6.06
CA VAL A 130 -4.42 -3.81 5.95
C VAL A 130 -4.74 -3.14 7.29
N PHE A 131 -4.64 -1.81 7.31
CA PHE A 131 -5.02 -0.98 8.44
C PHE A 131 -6.54 -0.95 8.59
N ASP A 132 -7.02 -1.55 9.67
CA ASP A 132 -8.42 -1.44 10.09
C ASP A 132 -8.55 -0.38 11.18
N ILE A 133 -8.89 0.83 10.74
CA ILE A 133 -9.07 2.00 11.61
C ILE A 133 -10.07 1.76 12.75
N ALA A 134 -11.04 0.86 12.58
CA ALA A 134 -12.04 0.56 13.60
C ALA A 134 -11.45 0.00 14.90
N ARG A 135 -10.24 -0.56 14.84
CA ARG A 135 -9.50 -1.09 16.00
C ARG A 135 -8.85 -0.01 16.85
N TYR A 136 -8.78 1.22 16.33
CA TYR A 136 -8.04 2.32 16.93
C TYR A 136 -8.93 3.45 17.42
N TYR A 137 -10.25 3.42 17.13
CA TYR A 137 -11.18 4.40 17.66
C TYR A 137 -11.21 4.40 19.18
N LEU A 138 -11.17 5.59 19.77
CA LEU A 138 -11.28 5.78 21.21
C LEU A 138 -12.75 5.76 21.63
N SER A 139 -13.03 5.25 22.84
CA SER A 139 -14.41 5.09 23.34
C SER A 139 -15.25 6.37 23.43
N ASN A 140 -14.59 7.54 23.41
CA ASN A 140 -15.21 8.85 23.46
C ASN A 140 -15.34 9.52 22.08
N GLU A 141 -14.84 8.89 21.02
CA GLU A 141 -15.04 9.35 19.64
C GLU A 141 -16.46 8.99 19.19
N THR A 142 -17.05 9.90 18.42
CA THR A 142 -18.42 9.75 17.92
C THR A 142 -18.50 9.69 16.41
N ASP A 143 -17.41 10.06 15.73
CA ASP A 143 -17.31 10.07 14.28
C ASP A 143 -16.42 8.90 13.83
N HIS A 144 -17.02 7.92 13.15
CA HIS A 144 -16.35 6.74 12.61
C HIS A 144 -16.43 6.73 11.07
N ASN A 145 -16.11 7.88 10.47
CA ASN A 145 -16.17 8.12 9.03
C ASN A 145 -14.99 7.54 8.21
N LEU A 146 -14.13 6.72 8.85
CA LEU A 146 -12.92 6.11 8.29
C LEU A 146 -11.75 7.07 7.96
N LEU A 147 -11.88 8.37 8.22
CA LEU A 147 -10.81 9.35 7.97
C LEU A 147 -9.72 9.31 9.05
N VAL A 148 -8.48 9.54 8.64
CA VAL A 148 -7.33 9.64 9.57
C VAL A 148 -7.10 11.11 9.91
N SER A 149 -7.97 11.66 10.75
CA SER A 149 -8.09 13.11 10.98
C SER A 149 -7.32 13.67 12.19
N ASP A 150 -6.52 12.84 12.87
CA ASP A 150 -5.71 13.25 14.02
C ASP A 150 -4.42 12.43 14.15
N ALA A 151 -3.54 12.87 15.03
CA ALA A 151 -2.23 12.25 15.26
C ALA A 151 -2.30 10.84 15.88
N HIS A 152 -3.35 10.50 16.63
CA HIS A 152 -3.50 9.16 17.22
C HIS A 152 -3.80 8.14 16.12
N LEU A 153 -4.77 8.42 15.25
CA LEU A 153 -5.08 7.57 14.10
C LEU A 153 -3.94 7.57 13.08
N GLY A 154 -3.29 8.72 12.85
CA GLY A 154 -2.12 8.83 11.97
C GLY A 154 -0.93 7.99 12.46
N GLY A 155 -0.65 8.01 13.76
CA GLY A 155 0.41 7.20 14.36
C GLY A 155 0.10 5.70 14.28
N ALA A 156 -1.16 5.31 14.46
CA ALA A 156 -1.60 3.93 14.30
C ALA A 156 -1.45 3.40 12.86
N LEU A 157 -1.67 4.27 11.86
CA LEU A 157 -1.43 3.96 10.46
C LEU A 157 0.08 3.90 10.17
N ALA A 158 0.86 4.86 10.64
CA ALA A 158 2.31 4.92 10.44
C ALA A 158 3.03 3.67 10.98
N SER A 159 2.57 3.13 12.12
CA SER A 159 3.15 1.91 12.70
C SER A 159 2.94 0.66 11.84
N GLN A 160 1.94 0.65 10.94
CA GLN A 160 1.69 -0.50 10.06
C GLN A 160 2.87 -0.74 9.10
N PHE A 161 3.59 0.33 8.73
CA PHE A 161 4.77 0.23 7.87
C PHE A 161 5.90 -0.57 8.53
N GLY A 162 5.90 -0.67 9.86
CA GLY A 162 6.85 -1.43 10.68
C GLY A 162 6.46 -2.89 10.94
N LEU A 163 5.28 -3.35 10.50
CA LEU A 163 4.82 -4.69 10.84
C LEU A 163 5.61 -5.79 10.11
N PRO A 164 6.08 -6.83 10.84
CA PRO A 164 6.70 -7.99 10.22
C PRO A 164 5.67 -8.75 9.38
N ALA A 165 6.15 -9.50 8.38
CA ALA A 165 5.26 -10.44 7.69
C ALA A 165 4.76 -11.47 8.71
N PRO A 166 3.48 -11.86 8.68
CA PRO A 166 3.06 -13.04 9.41
C PRO A 166 3.89 -14.26 8.94
N PRO A 167 4.18 -15.22 9.84
CA PRO A 167 4.93 -16.42 9.46
C PRO A 167 4.25 -17.11 8.28
N SER A 168 5.02 -17.56 7.28
CA SER A 168 4.50 -18.38 6.20
C SER A 168 3.88 -19.63 6.81
N CYS A 169 2.57 -19.78 6.66
CA CYS A 169 1.92 -20.98 7.13
C CYS A 169 1.93 -22.03 6.03
N ASP A 170 2.98 -22.84 6.03
CA ASP A 170 3.12 -24.03 5.17
C ASP A 170 2.05 -25.12 5.49
N THR A 171 1.11 -24.83 6.39
CA THR A 171 0.03 -25.72 6.82
C THR A 171 -1.36 -25.06 6.90
N CYS A 172 -1.53 -23.82 6.40
CA CYS A 172 -2.84 -23.16 6.42
C CYS A 172 -3.83 -23.75 5.39
N ALA A 173 -4.48 -24.86 5.75
CA ALA A 173 -5.93 -24.85 5.59
C ALA A 173 -6.45 -23.86 6.63
N CYS A 174 -6.80 -22.64 6.22
CA CYS A 174 -7.19 -21.54 7.10
C CYS A 174 -8.14 -21.99 8.23
N PRO A 175 -7.71 -21.99 9.51
CA PRO A 175 -8.62 -22.00 10.64
C PRO A 175 -8.95 -20.55 10.97
N ASN A 176 -10.16 -20.15 10.61
CA ASN A 176 -10.78 -18.87 10.94
C ASN A 176 -10.53 -18.51 12.43
N PRO A 177 -9.77 -17.46 12.78
CA PRO A 177 -9.70 -17.00 14.16
C PRO A 177 -11.04 -16.31 14.48
N GLY A 178 -11.83 -16.98 15.31
CA GLY A 178 -13.23 -16.67 15.55
C GLY A 178 -13.51 -15.20 15.85
N TYR A 179 -14.33 -14.59 14.99
CA TYR A 179 -15.21 -13.53 15.43
C TYR A 179 -16.17 -14.09 16.48
N HIS A 180 -16.06 -13.58 17.70
CA HIS A 180 -17.13 -13.70 18.67
C HIS A 180 -18.36 -13.01 18.09
N HIS A 181 -19.34 -13.81 17.70
CA HIS A 181 -20.71 -13.37 17.50
C HIS A 181 -21.10 -12.57 18.75
N PHE A 182 -21.33 -11.27 18.60
CA PHE A 182 -22.10 -10.49 19.56
C PHE A 182 -23.54 -11.02 19.46
N ASP A 183 -23.78 -12.13 20.14
CA ASP A 183 -25.09 -12.75 20.25
C ASP A 183 -25.82 -12.03 21.39
N SER A 184 -26.68 -11.09 21.01
CA SER A 184 -27.68 -10.51 21.90
C SER A 184 -28.61 -11.63 22.37
N ARG A 185 -28.24 -12.28 23.48
CA ARG A 185 -29.12 -13.19 24.20
C ARG A 185 -30.19 -12.39 24.92
N ASP A 186 -31.39 -12.43 24.35
CA ASP A 186 -32.62 -12.62 25.10
C ASP A 186 -33.55 -13.45 24.21
N ASP A 187 -33.60 -14.77 24.48
CA ASP A 187 -34.87 -15.41 24.82
C ASP A 187 -34.69 -16.92 25.04
N ASN A 188 -35.07 -17.33 26.26
CA ASN A 188 -35.28 -18.70 26.67
C ASN A 188 -36.36 -19.37 25.81
N ASN A 189 -36.09 -20.54 25.22
CA ASN A 189 -37.03 -21.67 25.33
C ASN A 189 -36.54 -23.03 24.81
N HIS A 190 -36.82 -24.06 25.62
CA HIS A 190 -37.19 -25.44 25.27
C HIS A 190 -36.11 -26.35 24.63
N ARG A 191 -35.61 -27.41 25.31
CA ARG A 191 -36.21 -28.70 25.74
C ARG A 191 -35.75 -29.86 24.84
N GLY A 192 -35.23 -30.93 25.47
CA GLY A 192 -35.11 -32.32 24.96
C GLY A 192 -33.75 -32.63 24.36
N GLY A 193 -32.89 -33.46 24.97
CA GLY A 193 -32.96 -34.94 25.02
C GLY A 193 -32.23 -35.51 23.79
N GLY A 194 -31.30 -36.47 23.81
CA GLY A 194 -30.77 -37.45 24.75
C GLY A 194 -30.01 -38.51 23.92
N GLY A 195 -29.00 -39.19 24.51
CA GLY A 195 -28.31 -40.38 23.96
C GLY A 195 -27.23 -40.08 22.90
N GLY A 196 -26.01 -40.63 22.90
CA GLY A 196 -25.49 -41.88 23.45
C GLY A 196 -24.86 -42.69 22.30
N GLY A 197 -23.58 -43.06 22.38
CA GLY A 197 -22.98 -44.02 21.43
C GLY A 197 -21.47 -43.94 21.22
N ASP A 198 -20.75 -44.79 21.95
CA ASP A 198 -19.36 -45.22 21.74
C ASP A 198 -19.09 -45.86 20.37
N GLY A 199 -17.83 -45.88 19.94
CA GLY A 199 -17.36 -46.88 18.97
C GLY A 199 -15.99 -46.58 18.33
N GLY A 200 -14.92 -47.13 18.92
CA GLY A 200 -13.56 -47.02 18.38
C GLY A 200 -13.25 -47.95 17.20
N GLY A 201 -12.13 -47.67 16.52
CA GLY A 201 -11.57 -48.52 15.46
C GLY A 201 -10.10 -48.20 15.19
N ARG A 202 -9.23 -49.20 15.41
CA ARG A 202 -7.77 -49.16 15.27
C ARG A 202 -7.33 -49.50 13.83
N GLY A 203 -6.29 -48.81 13.34
CA GLY A 203 -5.03 -49.47 12.95
C GLY A 203 -4.61 -49.52 11.46
N ARG A 204 -3.30 -49.27 11.28
CA ARG A 204 -2.35 -49.69 10.22
C ARG A 204 -2.42 -48.89 8.91
N GLY A 205 -1.35 -48.35 8.31
CA GLY A 205 0.09 -48.58 8.41
C GLY A 205 0.64 -49.13 7.08
N ARG A 206 1.41 -48.30 6.34
CA ARG A 206 2.32 -48.50 5.17
C ARG A 206 2.18 -47.26 4.26
N GLY A 207 3.20 -46.60 3.70
CA GLY A 207 4.63 -46.84 3.60
C GLY A 207 5.10 -46.35 2.21
N GLY A 208 6.03 -45.39 2.18
CA GLY A 208 6.93 -45.10 1.06
C GLY A 208 6.43 -44.15 -0.05
N SER A 209 7.02 -42.97 -0.17
CA SER A 209 8.16 -42.74 -1.09
C SER A 209 8.63 -41.30 -0.96
N ASP A 210 9.91 -41.17 -0.64
CA ASP A 210 10.68 -39.94 -0.58
C ASP A 210 10.80 -39.31 -1.97
N ASP A 211 10.51 -38.02 -2.11
CA ASP A 211 11.11 -37.17 -3.14
C ASP A 211 11.29 -35.75 -2.57
N SER A 212 12.31 -35.61 -1.74
CA SER A 212 12.78 -34.30 -1.26
C SER A 212 13.75 -33.74 -2.29
N THR A 213 13.25 -32.93 -3.23
CA THR A 213 14.10 -32.01 -3.99
C THR A 213 14.56 -30.90 -3.06
N ASN A 214 15.72 -31.15 -2.46
CA ASN A 214 16.52 -30.21 -1.70
C ASN A 214 16.90 -29.03 -2.61
N HIS A 215 16.12 -27.94 -2.60
CA HIS A 215 16.60 -26.64 -3.03
C HIS A 215 17.42 -26.07 -1.89
N GLY A 216 18.74 -26.15 -2.05
CA GLY A 216 19.68 -25.59 -1.09
C GLY A 216 19.44 -24.09 -0.96
N ASP A 217 19.14 -23.67 0.26
CA ASP A 217 19.29 -22.30 0.69
C ASP A 217 20.79 -21.97 0.64
N ASP A 218 21.23 -21.35 -0.46
CA ASP A 218 22.53 -20.67 -0.52
C ASP A 218 22.44 -19.46 0.41
N ASP A 219 23.01 -19.58 1.61
CA ASP A 219 23.25 -18.53 2.60
C ASP A 219 24.42 -17.61 2.20
N GLY A 220 24.53 -17.33 0.90
CA GLY A 220 25.52 -16.46 0.31
C GLY A 220 25.34 -15.03 0.80
N SER A 221 26.12 -14.65 1.81
CA SER A 221 26.31 -13.30 2.32
C SER A 221 26.83 -12.37 1.21
N ASN A 222 25.95 -11.90 0.34
CA ASN A 222 26.21 -10.72 -0.46
C ASN A 222 25.60 -9.52 0.26
N SER A 223 26.44 -8.52 0.50
CA SER A 223 26.09 -7.19 1.04
C SER A 223 25.17 -6.45 0.07
N TRP A 224 23.88 -6.76 0.09
CA TRP A 224 22.81 -6.06 -0.63
C TRP A 224 21.97 -5.28 0.38
N SER A 225 21.50 -4.09 0.00
CA SER A 225 20.63 -3.31 0.88
C SER A 225 19.24 -3.96 0.96
N ASP A 226 18.83 -4.42 2.13
CA ASP A 226 17.47 -4.91 2.44
C ASP A 226 16.45 -3.75 2.55
N SER A 227 16.95 -2.51 2.48
CA SER A 227 16.16 -1.29 2.61
C SER A 227 15.23 -1.06 1.40
N PRO A 228 13.90 -1.08 1.58
CA PRO A 228 12.95 -0.87 0.49
C PRO A 228 13.04 0.52 -0.15
N LEU A 229 13.74 1.48 0.46
CA LEU A 229 13.93 2.83 -0.06
C LEU A 229 15.26 3.03 -0.82
N GLY A 230 16.08 1.98 -0.95
CA GLY A 230 17.38 2.04 -1.64
C GLY A 230 18.48 2.75 -0.85
N GLY A 231 18.33 2.86 0.47
CA GLY A 231 19.34 3.37 1.40
C GLY A 231 20.26 2.27 1.93
N ASN A 232 21.38 2.65 2.58
CA ASN A 232 22.18 1.69 3.37
C ASN A 232 21.29 1.06 4.46
N ASP A 233 21.53 -0.22 4.80
CA ASP A 233 20.83 -1.02 5.84
C ASP A 233 20.82 -0.36 7.22
N ASN A 234 20.02 0.68 7.36
CA ASN A 234 19.76 1.35 8.61
C ASN A 234 18.41 0.84 9.11
N ASP A 235 18.35 0.40 10.37
CA ASP A 235 17.14 0.00 11.12
C ASP A 235 16.01 1.07 11.12
N SER A 236 16.20 2.21 10.46
CA SER A 236 15.27 3.33 10.36
C SER A 236 14.40 3.33 9.10
N ASP A 237 14.60 2.41 8.16
CA ASP A 237 13.76 2.29 6.97
C ASP A 237 12.49 1.49 7.27
N PRO A 238 11.31 1.94 6.79
CA PRO A 238 10.11 1.16 6.97
C PRO A 238 10.25 -0.16 6.19
N PRO A 239 10.07 -1.33 6.84
CA PRO A 239 10.08 -2.64 6.18
C PRO A 239 9.06 -2.77 5.05
N ARG A 240 7.98 -1.97 5.10
CA ARG A 240 6.94 -1.91 4.08
C ARG A 240 6.95 -0.56 3.39
N THR A 241 6.56 -0.55 2.14
CA THR A 241 6.41 0.70 1.37
C THR A 241 4.95 1.07 1.15
N LEU A 242 4.02 0.14 1.41
CA LEU A 242 2.60 0.23 1.13
C LEU A 242 1.80 -0.29 2.33
N VAL A 243 0.73 0.42 2.67
CA VAL A 243 -0.32 -0.02 3.61
C VAL A 243 -1.68 0.23 2.96
N LEU A 244 -2.54 -0.79 3.00
CA LEU A 244 -3.93 -0.66 2.59
C LEU A 244 -4.78 -0.20 3.77
N MET A 245 -5.87 0.52 3.51
CA MET A 245 -6.76 1.06 4.54
C MET A 245 -8.18 0.55 4.29
N ARG A 246 -8.71 -0.24 5.23
CA ARG A 246 -10.00 -0.96 5.07
C ARG A 246 -11.13 -0.01 4.68
N GLY A 247 -11.68 -0.21 3.49
CA GLY A 247 -12.83 0.56 2.98
C GLY A 247 -12.52 2.03 2.71
N HIS A 248 -11.25 2.38 2.52
CA HIS A 248 -10.79 3.76 2.37
C HIS A 248 -9.87 3.91 1.15
N GLY A 249 -8.75 3.18 1.10
CA GLY A 249 -7.77 3.34 0.03
C GLY A 249 -6.42 2.74 0.37
N PHE A 250 -5.34 3.42 -0.02
CA PHE A 250 -3.98 3.00 0.32
C PHE A 250 -3.08 4.20 0.60
N THR A 251 -1.99 3.94 1.31
CA THR A 251 -0.90 4.89 1.55
C THR A 251 0.42 4.25 1.17
N VAL A 252 1.24 4.98 0.41
CA VAL A 252 2.53 4.51 -0.07
C VAL A 252 3.62 5.55 0.18
N VAL A 253 4.82 5.09 0.52
CA VAL A 253 5.96 5.95 0.86
C VAL A 253 7.09 5.81 -0.15
N GLY A 254 7.93 6.84 -0.25
CA GLY A 254 9.15 6.80 -1.05
C GLY A 254 10.23 7.73 -0.49
N ALA A 255 11.48 7.47 -0.86
CA ALA A 255 12.61 8.36 -0.53
C ALA A 255 12.46 9.76 -1.15
N ASP A 256 11.69 9.88 -2.22
CA ASP A 256 11.38 11.15 -2.89
C ASP A 256 10.05 11.07 -3.66
N ILE A 257 9.61 12.23 -4.19
CA ILE A 257 8.35 12.40 -4.92
C ILE A 257 8.24 11.38 -6.06
N LEU A 258 9.27 11.28 -6.90
CA LEU A 258 9.26 10.40 -8.07
C LEU A 258 9.02 8.95 -7.66
N THR A 259 9.72 8.48 -6.64
CA THR A 259 9.57 7.11 -6.15
C THR A 259 8.17 6.88 -5.58
N SER A 260 7.63 7.80 -4.77
CA SER A 260 6.28 7.64 -4.20
C SER A 260 5.18 7.64 -5.26
N VAL A 261 5.28 8.50 -6.28
CA VAL A 261 4.32 8.56 -7.40
C VAL A 261 4.43 7.31 -8.27
N PHE A 262 5.65 6.86 -8.56
CA PHE A 262 5.87 5.60 -9.28
C PHE A 262 5.20 4.43 -8.58
N ARG A 263 5.41 4.30 -7.27
CA ARG A 263 4.81 3.24 -6.49
C ARG A 263 3.28 3.35 -6.48
N ALA A 264 2.73 4.55 -6.26
CA ALA A 264 1.28 4.75 -6.26
C ALA A 264 0.64 4.30 -7.58
N TYR A 265 1.26 4.61 -8.72
CA TYR A 265 0.83 4.12 -10.03
C TYR A 265 0.83 2.58 -10.10
N TYR A 266 1.94 1.95 -9.74
CA TYR A 266 2.09 0.50 -9.89
C TYR A 266 1.35 -0.31 -8.83
N VAL A 267 0.92 0.27 -7.71
CA VAL A 267 -0.02 -0.38 -6.78
C VAL A 267 -1.35 -0.66 -7.47
N ILE A 268 -1.89 0.33 -8.18
CA ILE A 268 -3.17 0.19 -8.89
C ILE A 268 -3.05 -0.75 -10.08
N ASP A 269 -1.99 -0.60 -10.88
CA ASP A 269 -1.71 -1.51 -12.00
C ASP A 269 -1.60 -2.97 -11.53
N ASN A 270 -0.89 -3.20 -10.41
CA ASN A 270 -0.75 -4.50 -9.79
C ASN A 270 -2.10 -5.07 -9.31
N ALA A 271 -2.92 -4.26 -8.62
CA ALA A 271 -4.24 -4.67 -8.14
C ALA A 271 -5.19 -5.05 -9.29
N ARG A 272 -5.16 -4.29 -10.39
CA ARG A 272 -5.90 -4.61 -11.64
C ARG A 272 -5.45 -5.94 -12.22
N MET A 273 -4.15 -6.14 -12.36
CA MET A 273 -3.59 -7.39 -12.89
C MET A 273 -3.96 -8.59 -12.03
N GLN A 274 -3.86 -8.47 -10.70
CA GLN A 274 -4.22 -9.56 -9.80
C GLN A 274 -5.72 -9.87 -9.87
N SER A 275 -6.58 -8.86 -9.91
CA SER A 275 -8.04 -9.05 -10.03
C SER A 275 -8.41 -9.77 -11.33
N ALA A 276 -7.84 -9.36 -12.46
CA ALA A 276 -8.04 -10.04 -13.75
C ALA A 276 -7.48 -11.47 -13.75
N ALA A 277 -6.33 -11.70 -13.10
CA ALA A 277 -5.75 -13.05 -12.96
C ALA A 277 -6.64 -13.96 -12.10
N LEU A 278 -7.25 -13.44 -11.03
CA LEU A 278 -8.22 -14.17 -10.21
C LEU A 278 -9.46 -14.58 -11.01
N GLU A 279 -10.01 -13.69 -11.84
CA GLU A 279 -11.14 -14.00 -12.71
C GLU A 279 -10.79 -15.10 -13.74
N LEU A 280 -9.65 -14.97 -14.42
CA LEU A 280 -9.16 -15.97 -15.38
C LEU A 280 -8.87 -17.32 -14.70
N SER A 281 -8.32 -17.30 -13.49
CA SER A 281 -8.02 -18.50 -12.70
C SER A 281 -9.27 -19.30 -12.38
N VAL A 282 -10.35 -18.63 -11.93
CA VAL A 282 -11.64 -19.27 -11.67
C VAL A 282 -12.20 -19.91 -12.94
N ASN A 283 -12.22 -19.17 -14.05
CA ASN A 283 -12.73 -19.70 -15.32
C ASN A 283 -11.90 -20.88 -15.85
N ALA A 284 -10.57 -20.78 -15.76
CA ALA A 284 -9.66 -21.85 -16.17
C ALA A 284 -9.94 -23.13 -15.39
N ARG A 285 -10.09 -23.04 -14.06
CA ARG A 285 -10.38 -24.19 -13.19
C ARG A 285 -11.73 -24.84 -13.52
N GLU A 286 -12.78 -24.05 -13.69
CA GLU A 286 -14.11 -24.55 -14.06
C GLU A 286 -14.12 -25.32 -15.39
N THR A 287 -13.38 -24.84 -16.41
CA THR A 287 -13.35 -25.50 -17.73
C THR A 287 -12.47 -26.76 -17.78
N CYS A 288 -11.73 -27.06 -16.72
CA CYS A 288 -10.72 -28.10 -16.68
C CYS A 288 -11.14 -29.38 -15.97
N GLU A 289 -12.12 -29.32 -15.07
CA GLU A 289 -12.74 -30.53 -14.49
C GLU A 289 -13.21 -31.51 -15.59
N ASP A 290 -13.64 -30.98 -16.74
CA ASP A 290 -14.10 -31.77 -17.89
C ASP A 290 -12.99 -32.28 -18.83
N ARG A 291 -11.74 -31.80 -18.69
CA ARG A 291 -10.66 -32.02 -19.69
C ARG A 291 -9.48 -32.89 -19.22
N GLY A 292 -9.49 -33.36 -17.98
CA GLY A 292 -8.41 -34.23 -17.46
C GLY A 292 -7.05 -33.55 -17.39
N VAL A 293 -7.02 -32.24 -17.17
CA VAL A 293 -5.79 -31.44 -17.00
C VAL A 293 -5.35 -31.48 -15.53
N GLY A 294 -4.04 -31.36 -15.28
CA GLY A 294 -3.44 -31.53 -13.94
C GLY A 294 -3.93 -30.54 -12.89
N GLU A 295 -3.67 -30.86 -11.62
CA GLU A 295 -4.20 -30.14 -10.42
C GLU A 295 -3.82 -28.65 -10.38
N ASP A 296 -2.70 -28.26 -11.01
CA ASP A 296 -2.19 -26.88 -11.00
C ASP A 296 -2.79 -26.00 -12.11
N TYR A 297 -3.68 -26.53 -12.96
CA TYR A 297 -4.22 -25.75 -14.07
C TYR A 297 -5.08 -24.59 -13.56
N GLY A 298 -4.76 -23.38 -14.02
CA GLY A 298 -5.43 -22.16 -13.57
C GLY A 298 -4.91 -21.62 -12.24
N GLU A 299 -3.88 -22.21 -11.63
CA GLU A 299 -3.16 -21.58 -10.51
C GLU A 299 -2.45 -20.29 -10.98
N ILE A 300 -2.51 -19.24 -10.15
CA ILE A 300 -1.82 -17.98 -10.43
C ILE A 300 -0.39 -18.07 -9.91
N LYS A 301 0.57 -17.89 -10.80
CA LYS A 301 1.99 -17.83 -10.44
C LYS A 301 2.40 -16.39 -10.15
N TYR A 302 2.42 -16.03 -8.87
CA TYR A 302 3.01 -14.77 -8.40
C TYR A 302 4.54 -14.83 -8.37
N LEU A 303 5.18 -13.66 -8.22
CA LEU A 303 6.61 -13.57 -8.00
C LEU A 303 6.99 -14.20 -6.65
N SER A 304 8.10 -14.93 -6.63
CA SER A 304 8.74 -15.37 -5.39
C SER A 304 9.31 -14.21 -4.59
N SER A 305 9.58 -14.40 -3.29
CA SER A 305 10.19 -13.37 -2.45
C SER A 305 11.52 -12.84 -3.00
N ARG A 306 12.32 -13.72 -3.63
CA ARG A 306 13.56 -13.29 -4.27
C ARG A 306 13.31 -12.43 -5.50
N GLU A 307 12.39 -12.83 -6.37
CA GLU A 307 12.00 -12.06 -7.55
C GLU A 307 11.39 -10.70 -7.16
N ARG A 308 10.56 -10.64 -6.11
CA ARG A 308 10.01 -9.38 -5.59
C ARG A 308 11.12 -8.43 -5.12
N ARG A 309 12.09 -8.93 -4.34
CA ARG A 309 13.24 -8.12 -3.87
C ARG A 309 14.09 -7.60 -5.03
N ASP A 310 14.53 -8.51 -5.92
CA ASP A 310 15.39 -8.15 -7.05
C ASP A 310 14.67 -7.21 -8.03
N ALA A 311 13.37 -7.37 -8.23
CA ALA A 311 12.56 -6.47 -9.06
C ALA A 311 12.14 -5.18 -8.35
N GLY A 312 12.18 -5.13 -7.01
CA GLY A 312 11.90 -3.94 -6.22
C GLY A 312 13.06 -2.94 -6.21
N ASP A 313 14.30 -3.43 -6.36
CA ASP A 313 15.52 -2.63 -6.46
C ASP A 313 15.73 -2.06 -7.88
N LEU A 314 14.72 -1.33 -8.37
CA LEU A 314 14.77 -0.71 -9.69
C LEU A 314 15.74 0.48 -9.69
N PRO A 315 16.70 0.54 -10.64
CA PRO A 315 17.57 1.69 -10.77
C PRO A 315 16.77 2.98 -10.98
N LYS A 316 17.19 4.06 -10.33
CA LYS A 316 16.49 5.36 -10.35
C LYS A 316 16.20 5.88 -11.77
N ALA A 317 17.07 5.56 -12.73
CA ALA A 317 16.90 5.90 -14.14
C ALA A 317 15.58 5.38 -14.75
N TYR A 318 15.08 4.21 -14.32
CA TYR A 318 13.80 3.68 -14.78
C TYR A 318 12.62 4.51 -14.25
N ILE A 319 12.69 4.92 -12.98
CA ILE A 319 11.68 5.81 -12.37
C ILE A 319 11.68 7.17 -13.08
N ILE A 320 12.87 7.73 -13.36
CA ILE A 320 13.02 9.01 -14.08
C ILE A 320 12.43 8.90 -15.50
N ARG A 321 12.71 7.81 -16.21
CA ARG A 321 12.15 7.55 -17.55
C ARG A 321 10.62 7.57 -17.56
N THR A 322 10.01 6.90 -16.58
CA THR A 322 8.55 6.85 -16.43
C THR A 322 8.00 8.24 -16.07
N TRP A 323 8.65 8.97 -15.16
CA TRP A 323 8.29 10.34 -14.82
C TRP A 323 8.32 11.28 -16.03
N GLN A 324 9.37 11.22 -16.86
CA GLN A 324 9.48 12.03 -18.08
C GLN A 324 8.31 11.79 -19.05
N LEU A 325 7.85 10.54 -19.18
CA LEU A 325 6.66 10.20 -19.97
C LEU A 325 5.41 10.87 -19.36
N TRP A 326 5.16 10.68 -18.07
CA TRP A 326 3.98 11.22 -17.41
C TRP A 326 3.92 12.75 -17.43
N VAL A 327 5.05 13.43 -17.23
CA VAL A 327 5.15 14.89 -17.40
C VAL A 327 4.74 15.31 -18.82
N LYS A 328 5.21 14.57 -19.83
CA LYS A 328 4.85 14.85 -21.21
C LYS A 328 3.36 14.62 -21.47
N GLU A 329 2.77 13.58 -20.91
CA GLU A 329 1.34 13.26 -21.05
C GLU A 329 0.47 14.33 -20.41
N VAL A 330 0.70 14.65 -19.13
CA VAL A 330 0.00 15.74 -18.43
C VAL A 330 0.09 17.05 -19.22
N ARG A 331 1.29 17.42 -19.66
CA ARG A 331 1.53 18.67 -20.40
C ARG A 331 0.83 18.73 -21.76
N THR A 332 0.66 17.60 -22.45
CA THR A 332 0.20 17.58 -23.85
C THR A 332 -1.20 17.04 -24.05
N ARG A 333 -1.66 16.18 -23.15
CA ARG A 333 -2.96 15.49 -23.21
C ARG A 333 -3.93 15.94 -22.12
N GLY A 334 -3.48 16.75 -21.16
CA GLY A 334 -4.35 17.33 -20.13
C GLY A 334 -5.33 18.39 -20.62
N ASP A 335 -5.33 18.73 -21.91
CA ASP A 335 -6.28 19.66 -22.55
C ASP A 335 -6.48 21.00 -21.80
N GLY A 336 -5.40 21.53 -21.21
CA GLY A 336 -5.41 22.79 -20.45
C GLY A 336 -5.85 22.67 -18.99
N LEU A 337 -6.19 21.47 -18.50
CA LEU A 337 -6.54 21.24 -17.09
C LEU A 337 -5.37 21.50 -16.14
N TYR A 338 -4.16 21.08 -16.53
CA TYR A 338 -2.99 21.13 -15.66
C TYR A 338 -2.10 22.33 -15.97
N GLU A 339 -1.81 23.11 -14.93
CA GLU A 339 -0.93 24.26 -15.00
C GLU A 339 0.09 24.21 -13.86
N ASN A 340 1.37 24.41 -14.17
CA ASN A 340 2.42 24.55 -13.17
C ASN A 340 3.10 25.92 -13.32
N ALA A 341 2.83 26.83 -12.39
CA ALA A 341 3.34 28.20 -12.42
C ALA A 341 4.88 28.28 -12.30
N LEU A 342 5.53 27.22 -11.79
CA LEU A 342 6.99 27.10 -11.72
C LEU A 342 7.61 26.51 -13.00
N GLY A 343 6.79 26.20 -14.01
CA GLY A 343 7.17 25.48 -15.22
C GLY A 343 7.18 23.96 -15.04
N TRP A 344 7.36 23.22 -16.13
CA TRP A 344 7.42 21.75 -16.09
C TRP A 344 8.83 21.27 -15.73
N PRO A 345 8.97 20.22 -14.89
CA PRO A 345 10.27 19.72 -14.48
C PRO A 345 11.04 19.15 -15.68
N VAL A 346 12.33 19.41 -15.72
CA VAL A 346 13.27 18.84 -16.69
C VAL A 346 14.29 18.04 -15.90
N LEU A 347 14.08 16.73 -15.84
CA LEU A 347 15.03 15.81 -15.22
C LEU A 347 16.03 15.37 -16.28
N MET A 348 17.31 15.65 -16.06
CA MET A 348 18.40 15.09 -16.85
C MET A 348 19.00 13.90 -16.11
N ASP A 349 19.37 12.87 -16.87
CA ASP A 349 19.92 11.61 -16.38
C ASP A 349 21.28 11.79 -15.67
#